data_AF-A0A4D6GPP9-F1
#
_entry.id   AF-A0A4D6GPP9-F1
#
_cell.length_a   1.000
_cell.length_b   1.000
_cell.length_c   1.000
_cell.angle_alpha   90.00
_cell.angle_beta   90.00
_cell.angle_gamma   90.00
#
_symmetry.space_group_name_H-M   'P 1'
#
loop_
_entity.id
_entity.type
_entity.pdbx_description
1 polymer ?
#
loop_
_entity_poly.entity_id
_entity_poly.type
_entity_poly.pdbx_seq_one_letter_code
_entity_poly.pdbx_strand_id
1 'polypeptide(L)' 'LKSMYQSRGIYMNAKVAFCIHNIAYQGRFAFSDFSLLNLPDEYRSSFDFIDGYEKPVKGRKINWMKAGILESHRVVTVS' A
#
# COMPACT_ATOMS: atom_id res chain seq x y z
N LEU A 1 -5.24 3.40 10.16
CA LEU A 1 -6.04 4.53 10.69
C LEU A 1 -7.43 4.56 10.07
N LYS A 2 -7.56 4.78 8.76
CA LYS A 2 -8.85 4.81 8.05
C LYS A 2 -9.64 3.49 8.18
N SER A 3 -9.01 2.37 7.86
CA SER A 3 -9.64 1.05 7.75
C SER A 3 -10.35 0.55 9.01
N MET A 4 -9.73 0.68 10.19
CA MET A 4 -10.21 0.03 11.42
C MET A 4 -10.56 0.98 12.56
N TYR A 5 -9.95 2.17 12.60
CA TYR A 5 -10.07 3.08 13.74
C TYR A 5 -11.07 4.20 13.49
N GLN A 6 -11.06 4.79 12.28
CA GLN A 6 -11.98 5.88 11.95
C GLN A 6 -13.44 5.41 11.89
N SER A 7 -13.70 4.18 11.43
CA SER A 7 -15.04 3.58 11.51
C SER A 7 -15.58 3.44 12.94
N ARG A 8 -14.70 3.50 13.95
CA ARG A 8 -15.03 3.44 15.38
C ARG A 8 -14.94 4.79 16.08
N GLY A 9 -14.87 5.90 15.33
CA GLY A 9 -14.79 7.25 15.89
C GLY A 9 -13.40 7.65 16.41
N ILE A 10 -12.36 6.84 16.16
CA ILE A 10 -11.01 7.09 16.66
C ILE A 10 -10.15 7.70 15.54
N TYR A 11 -9.35 8.73 15.85
CA TYR A 11 -8.48 9.44 14.89
C TYR A 11 -9.23 10.07 13.70
N MET A 12 -10.47 10.54 13.92
CA MET A 12 -11.34 11.10 12.86
C MET A 12 -10.69 12.25 12.09
N ASN A 13 -9.97 13.12 12.81
CA ASN A 13 -9.33 14.28 12.21
C ASN A 13 -7.88 14.03 11.79
N ALA A 14 -7.33 12.83 12.06
CA ALA A 14 -5.95 12.51 11.73
C ALA A 14 -5.77 12.41 10.21
N LYS A 15 -4.64 12.93 9.73
CA LYS A 15 -4.18 12.82 8.34
C LYS A 15 -2.85 12.08 8.30
N VAL A 16 -2.56 11.46 7.16
CA VAL A 16 -1.37 10.62 6.97
C VAL A 16 -0.56 11.22 5.84
N ALA A 17 0.71 11.52 6.12
CA ALA A 17 1.71 11.79 5.10
C ALA A 17 2.57 10.53 4.91
N PHE A 18 2.82 10.14 3.66
CA PHE A 18 3.68 9.02 3.30
C PHE A 18 4.94 9.56 2.61
N CYS A 19 6.10 9.32 3.21
CA CYS A 19 7.40 9.77 2.69
C CYS A 19 8.10 8.64 1.95
N ILE A 20 8.43 8.86 0.67
CA ILE A 20 9.23 7.94 -0.13
C ILE A 20 10.70 8.34 0.05
N HIS A 21 11.48 7.45 0.66
CA HIS A 21 12.92 7.65 0.83
C HIS A 21 13.74 7.11 -0.35
N ASN A 22 13.26 6.05 -1.01
CA ASN A 22 13.87 5.49 -2.21
C ASN A 22 12.87 4.57 -2.94
N ILE A 23 12.76 4.69 -4.26
CA ILE A 23 11.78 3.95 -5.07
C ILE A 23 12.16 2.48 -5.35
N ALA A 24 13.42 2.09 -5.11
CA ALA A 24 13.93 0.76 -5.43
C ALA A 24 13.30 -0.35 -4.57
N TYR A 25 12.97 -0.03 -3.31
CA TYR A 25 12.44 -1.00 -2.34
C TYR A 25 10.98 -0.70 -2.01
N GLN A 26 10.08 -1.33 -2.76
CA GLN A 26 8.64 -1.03 -2.71
C GLN A 26 7.85 -1.96 -1.78
N GLY A 27 8.49 -2.99 -1.20
CA GLY A 27 7.80 -4.05 -0.46
C GLY A 27 6.86 -4.86 -1.38
N ARG A 28 7.45 -5.58 -2.35
CA ARG A 28 6.72 -6.45 -3.27
C ARG A 28 6.71 -7.88 -2.73
N PHE A 29 5.52 -8.41 -2.43
CA PHE A 29 5.33 -9.76 -1.87
C PHE A 29 4.33 -10.58 -2.70
N ALA A 30 4.20 -11.88 -2.43
CA ALA A 30 3.25 -12.72 -3.15
C ALA A 30 1.81 -12.21 -2.93
N PHE A 31 0.99 -12.26 -3.97
CA PHE A 31 -0.38 -11.72 -3.89
C PHE A 31 -1.26 -12.49 -2.88
N SER A 32 -0.96 -13.76 -2.63
CA SER A 32 -1.58 -14.61 -1.60
C SER A 32 -1.42 -14.05 -0.19
N ASP A 33 -0.32 -13.35 0.06
CA ASP A 33 0.09 -12.93 1.41
C ASP A 33 -0.74 -11.76 1.92
N PHE A 34 -1.58 -11.15 1.07
CA PHE A 34 -2.53 -10.11 1.50
C PHE A 34 -3.39 -10.56 2.69
N SER A 35 -3.79 -11.84 2.70
CA SER A 35 -4.60 -12.43 3.78
C SER A 35 -3.93 -12.35 5.15
N LEU A 36 -2.59 -12.26 5.20
CA LEU A 36 -1.82 -12.16 6.44
C LEU A 36 -1.84 -10.74 7.03
N LEU A 37 -2.28 -9.73 6.28
CA LEU A 37 -2.27 -8.34 6.73
C LEU A 37 -3.43 -7.98 7.65
N ASN A 38 -4.44 -8.85 7.76
CA ASN A 38 -5.67 -8.62 8.53
C ASN A 38 -6.33 -7.26 8.18
N LEU A 39 -6.38 -6.96 6.88
CA LEU A 39 -7.01 -5.77 6.32
C LEU A 39 -8.31 -6.15 5.60
N PRO A 40 -9.33 -5.27 5.61
CA PRO A 40 -10.52 -5.47 4.79
C PRO A 40 -10.19 -5.56 3.29
N ASP A 41 -10.94 -6.37 2.55
CA ASP A 41 -10.71 -6.61 1.12
C ASP A 41 -10.85 -5.36 0.25
N GLU A 42 -11.57 -4.33 0.70
CA GLU A 42 -11.69 -3.05 0.00
C GLU A 42 -10.32 -2.38 -0.24
N TYR A 43 -9.32 -2.64 0.61
CA TYR A 43 -7.96 -2.12 0.44
C TYR A 43 -7.10 -2.97 -0.49
N ARG A 44 -7.55 -4.17 -0.88
CA ARG A 44 -6.73 -5.12 -1.66
C ARG A 44 -6.28 -4.54 -3.00
N SER A 45 -7.13 -3.76 -3.65
CA SER A 45 -6.83 -3.07 -4.91
C SER A 45 -5.70 -2.06 -4.78
N SER A 46 -5.56 -1.40 -3.62
CA SER A 46 -4.48 -0.47 -3.34
C SER A 46 -3.12 -1.19 -3.28
N PHE A 47 -3.10 -2.45 -2.85
CA PHE A 47 -1.91 -3.29 -2.88
C PHE A 47 -1.66 -3.99 -4.22
N ASP A 48 -2.69 -4.23 -5.04
CA ASP A 48 -2.57 -5.02 -6.28
C ASP A 48 -1.59 -4.38 -7.26
N PHE A 49 -0.62 -5.16 -7.72
CA PHE A 49 0.47 -4.70 -8.57
C PHE A 49 0.95 -5.82 -9.51
N ILE A 50 1.11 -5.48 -10.79
CA ILE A 50 1.72 -6.39 -11.77
C ILE A 50 3.20 -6.04 -11.89
N ASP A 51 4.05 -6.94 -11.42
CA ASP A 51 5.50 -6.79 -11.49
C ASP A 51 6.07 -7.35 -12.80
N GLY A 52 7.21 -6.80 -13.25
CA GLY A 52 8.00 -7.36 -14.35
C GLY A 52 7.37 -7.30 -15.74
N TYR A 53 6.64 -6.23 -16.08
CA TYR A 53 5.88 -6.12 -17.35
C TYR A 53 6.68 -6.43 -18.62
N GLU A 54 7.96 -6.02 -18.67
CA GLU A 54 8.90 -6.25 -19.79
C GLU A 54 10.02 -7.25 -19.44
N LYS A 55 9.89 -7.95 -18.31
CA LYS A 55 10.89 -8.90 -17.81
C LYS A 55 10.39 -10.34 -17.98
N PRO A 56 11.29 -11.33 -18.08
CA PRO A 56 10.89 -12.73 -18.27
C PRO A 56 10.03 -13.30 -17.12
N VAL A 57 10.07 -12.66 -15.94
CA VAL A 57 9.26 -13.04 -14.79
C VAL A 57 8.24 -11.93 -14.51
N LYS A 58 7.05 -12.06 -15.12
CA LYS A 58 5.87 -11.25 -14.82
C LYS A 58 5.05 -11.93 -13.73
N GLY A 59 4.52 -11.17 -12.77
CA GLY A 59 3.71 -11.77 -11.71
C GLY A 59 2.85 -10.77 -10.95
N ARG A 60 1.66 -11.22 -10.56
CA ARG A 60 0.80 -10.46 -9.63
C ARG A 60 1.39 -10.50 -8.23
N LYS A 61 1.51 -9.33 -7.61
CA LYS A 61 2.12 -9.11 -6.30
C LYS A 61 1.26 -8.15 -5.49
N ILE A 62 1.44 -8.16 -4.17
CA ILE A 62 1.08 -6.99 -3.37
C ILE A 62 2.28 -6.02 -3.33
N ASN A 63 2.01 -4.73 -3.33
CA ASN A 63 3.02 -3.66 -3.28
C ASN A 63 2.66 -2.66 -2.17
N TRP A 64 3.49 -2.62 -1.13
CA TRP A 64 3.24 -1.80 0.06
C TRP A 64 3.40 -0.32 -0.21
N MET A 65 4.40 0.07 -1.02
CA MET A 65 4.61 1.46 -1.39
C MET A 65 3.44 1.99 -2.22
N LYS A 66 2.91 1.21 -3.17
CA LYS A 66 1.71 1.57 -3.93
C LYS A 66 0.51 1.81 -3.00
N ALA A 67 0.29 0.91 -2.04
CA ALA A 67 -0.77 1.09 -1.06
C ALA A 67 -0.56 2.36 -0.20
N GLY A 68 0.67 2.63 0.26
CA GLY A 68 1.00 3.85 0.99
C GLY A 68 0.75 5.13 0.20
N ILE A 69 1.11 5.15 -1.09
CA ILE A 69 0.87 6.27 -2.01
C ILE A 69 -0.64 6.52 -2.15
N LEU A 70 -1.43 5.47 -2.41
CA LEU A 70 -2.87 5.59 -2.67
C LEU A 70 -3.69 5.92 -1.42
N GLU A 71 -3.33 5.36 -0.27
CA GLU A 71 -4.13 5.48 0.96
C GLU A 71 -3.77 6.70 1.81
N SER A 72 -2.60 7.31 1.57
CA SER A 72 -2.17 8.52 2.28
C SER A 72 -2.92 9.77 1.81
N HIS A 73 -2.89 10.82 2.63
CA HIS A 73 -3.46 12.13 2.26
C HIS A 73 -2.45 13.02 1.55
N ARG A 74 -1.15 12.79 1.79
CA ARG A 74 -0.05 13.52 1.16
C ARG A 74 1.12 12.58 0.95
N VAL A 75 1.66 12.58 -0.26
CA VAL A 75 2.90 11.87 -0.58
C VAL A 75 4.03 12.88 -0.66
N VAL A 76 5.16 12.62 -0.01
CA VAL A 76 6.38 13.45 -0.08
C VAL A 76 7.58 12.58 -0.41
N THR A 77 8.67 13.20 -0.87
CA THR A 77 9.94 12.53 -1.17
C THR A 77 11.10 13.39 -0.68
N VAL A 78 12.30 12.82 -0.63
CA VAL A 78 13.48 13.41 0.02
C VAL A 78 14.53 13.96 -0.94
N SER A 79 14.13 14.31 -2.18
CA SER A 79 14.97 14.63 -3.36
C SER A 79 15.48 13.41 -4.13
#